data_AF-A0A2N2JUX7-F1
#
_entry.id   AF-A0A2N2JUX7-F1
#
_cell.length_a   1.000
_cell.length_b   1.000
_cell.length_c   1.000
_cell.angle_alpha   90.00
_cell.angle_beta   90.00
_cell.angle_gamma   90.00
#
_symmetry.space_group_name_H-M   'P 1'
#
loop_
_entity.id
_entity.type
_entity.pdbx_description
1 polymer ?
#
loop_
_entity_poly.entity_id
_entity_poly.type
_entity_poly.pdbx_seq_one_letter_code
_entity_poly.pdbx_strand_id
1 'polypeptide(L)'
;LTTNAASPCVFTRGVKSLYLPVRHGEGKFIAKDGAALKRLHGDQHVVVQYSDETCRTAMMDYPYNPNGAVDAIAGICDETGRIFGLMPHPEAYLHYTNHPRWTREKLPEEGTGLVLFKNAVQFIRSRKF
;
A
#
# COMPACT_ATOMS: atom_id res chain seq x y z
N LEU A 1 6.63 -0.78 2.69
CA LEU A 1 5.78 0.20 1.99
C LEU A 1 5.60 1.39 2.90
N THR A 2 5.81 2.59 2.39
CA THR A 2 5.39 3.84 3.05
C THR A 2 4.01 4.23 2.54
N THR A 3 3.18 4.81 3.41
CA THR A 3 1.82 5.25 3.10
C THR A 3 1.72 6.76 3.11
N ASN A 4 1.03 7.35 2.14
CA ASN A 4 0.74 8.77 2.11
C ASN A 4 -0.40 9.11 3.09
N ALA A 5 -0.09 9.78 4.19
CA ALA A 5 -1.07 10.17 5.21
C ALA A 5 -2.04 11.27 4.74
N ALA A 6 -1.69 12.03 3.70
CA ALA A 6 -2.55 13.05 3.11
C ALA A 6 -3.52 12.49 2.06
N SER A 7 -3.37 11.23 1.67
CA SER A 7 -4.24 10.59 0.68
C SER A 7 -5.68 10.45 1.20
N PRO A 8 -6.71 10.66 0.35
CA PRO A 8 -8.11 10.45 0.76
C PRO A 8 -8.46 8.96 0.96
N CYS A 9 -7.58 8.03 0.56
CA CYS A 9 -7.81 6.60 0.57
C CYS A 9 -8.34 6.10 1.93
N VAL A 10 -9.54 5.52 1.92
CA VAL A 10 -10.21 5.05 3.15
C VAL A 10 -9.46 3.90 3.80
N PHE A 11 -8.78 3.06 2.99
CA PHE A 11 -8.15 1.82 3.43
C PHE A 11 -6.87 2.07 4.23
N THR A 12 -6.14 3.15 3.98
CA THR A 12 -4.83 3.42 4.61
C THR A 12 -4.89 4.49 5.70
N ARG A 13 -6.09 4.89 6.15
CA ARG A 13 -6.25 5.89 7.22
C ARG A 13 -5.55 5.47 8.51
N GLY A 14 -4.70 6.37 9.04
CA GLY A 14 -3.94 6.13 10.26
C GLY A 14 -2.83 5.08 10.14
N VAL A 15 -2.64 4.51 8.95
CA VAL A 15 -1.54 3.58 8.66
C VAL A 15 -0.32 4.41 8.29
N LYS A 16 0.86 4.06 8.84
CA LYS A 16 2.13 4.73 8.52
C LYS A 16 3.00 3.92 7.56
N SER A 17 2.92 2.60 7.67
CA SER A 17 3.68 1.67 6.85
C SER A 17 2.99 0.32 6.79
N LEU A 18 3.32 -0.43 5.74
CA LEU A 18 2.82 -1.78 5.51
C LEU A 18 3.96 -2.68 5.06
N TYR A 19 4.02 -3.87 5.64
CA TYR A 19 4.87 -4.97 5.18
C TYR A 19 3.98 -6.02 4.54
N LEU A 20 4.00 -6.16 3.22
CA LEU A 20 3.06 -7.03 2.49
C LEU A 20 3.80 -7.97 1.53
N PRO A 21 3.30 -9.20 1.33
CA PRO A 21 3.81 -10.08 0.29
C PRO A 21 3.70 -9.48 -1.11
N VAL A 22 4.73 -9.68 -1.93
CA VAL A 22 4.77 -9.29 -3.35
C VAL A 22 4.93 -10.55 -4.19
N ARG A 23 4.05 -10.75 -5.19
CA ARG A 23 4.04 -11.95 -6.04
C ARG A 23 3.42 -11.69 -7.42
N HIS A 24 4.08 -10.88 -8.24
CA HIS A 24 3.60 -10.51 -9.58
C HIS A 24 4.72 -10.55 -10.63
N GLY A 25 4.38 -10.85 -11.89
CA GLY A 25 5.28 -10.69 -13.04
C GLY A 25 5.13 -9.35 -13.77
N GLU A 26 3.94 -8.73 -13.67
CA GLU A 26 3.54 -7.55 -14.46
C GLU A 26 3.09 -6.37 -13.58
N GLY A 27 3.69 -6.23 -12.39
CA GLY A 27 3.26 -5.22 -11.40
C GLY A 27 3.80 -3.80 -11.60
N LYS A 28 4.60 -3.55 -12.66
CA LYS A 28 5.26 -2.26 -12.87
C LYS A 28 4.23 -1.17 -13.18
N PHE A 29 4.04 -0.24 -12.25
CA PHE A 29 3.21 0.94 -12.49
C PHE A 29 3.88 1.85 -13.54
N ILE A 30 3.12 2.22 -14.56
CA ILE A 30 3.52 3.15 -15.62
C ILE A 30 2.39 4.17 -15.79
N ALA A 31 2.73 5.45 -15.69
CA ALA A 31 1.80 6.53 -16.01
C ALA A 31 1.76 6.75 -17.52
N LYS A 32 0.59 7.15 -18.04
CA LYS A 32 0.41 7.49 -19.47
C LYS A 32 1.41 8.55 -19.94
N ASP A 33 1.57 9.60 -19.14
CA ASP A 33 2.45 10.72 -19.40
C ASP A 33 2.78 11.47 -18.09
N GLY A 34 3.65 12.47 -18.17
CA GLY A 34 4.06 13.27 -17.01
C GLY A 34 2.94 14.15 -16.44
N ALA A 35 1.91 14.50 -17.22
CA ALA A 35 0.78 15.28 -16.71
C ALA A 35 -0.13 14.41 -15.83
N ALA A 36 -0.39 13.17 -16.25
CA ALA A 36 -1.10 12.19 -15.44
C ALA A 36 -0.36 11.89 -14.13
N LEU A 37 0.96 11.71 -14.17
CA LEU A 37 1.76 11.48 -12.97
C LEU A 37 1.72 12.68 -12.01
N LYS A 38 1.89 13.90 -12.53
CA LYS A 38 1.77 15.13 -11.72
C LYS A 38 0.40 15.27 -11.07
N ARG A 39 -0.68 14.93 -11.79
CA ARG A 39 -2.04 14.94 -11.23
C ARG A 39 -2.18 13.94 -10.07
N LEU A 40 -1.70 12.71 -10.24
CA LEU A 40 -1.75 11.69 -9.18
C LEU A 40 -1.06 12.15 -7.88
N HIS A 41 0.10 12.81 -8.00
CA HIS A 41 0.79 13.37 -6.84
C HIS A 41 0.10 14.61 -6.27
N GLY A 42 -0.30 15.55 -7.14
CA GLY A 42 -0.97 16.79 -6.73
C GLY A 42 -2.26 16.53 -5.96
N ASP A 43 -3.06 15.57 -6.44
CA ASP A 43 -4.34 15.20 -5.85
C ASP A 43 -4.22 14.18 -4.70
N GLN A 44 -2.99 13.82 -4.30
CA GLN A 44 -2.72 12.82 -3.23
C GLN A 44 -3.28 11.41 -3.52
N HIS A 45 -3.43 11.05 -4.79
CA HIS A 45 -3.91 9.73 -5.23
C HIS A 45 -2.81 8.65 -5.24
N VAL A 46 -1.53 9.02 -5.09
CA VAL A 46 -0.47 8.06 -4.76
C VAL A 46 -0.59 7.67 -3.30
N VAL A 47 -1.07 6.45 -3.04
CA VAL A 47 -1.45 5.98 -1.70
C VAL A 47 -0.29 5.29 -0.99
N VAL A 48 0.40 4.39 -1.70
CA VAL A 48 1.53 3.64 -1.15
C VAL A 48 2.67 3.54 -2.15
N GLN A 49 3.88 3.61 -1.61
CA GLN A 49 5.11 3.47 -2.36
C GLN A 49 6.01 2.39 -1.75
N TYR A 50 6.78 1.72 -2.60
CA TYR A 50 7.84 0.82 -2.18
C TYR A 50 8.92 1.61 -1.43
N SER A 51 9.44 1.01 -0.36
CA SER A 51 10.34 1.66 0.60
C SER A 51 11.37 0.64 1.08
N ASP A 52 12.40 1.14 1.76
CA ASP A 52 13.27 0.32 2.59
C ASP A 52 12.56 -0.16 3.87
N GLU A 53 13.30 -0.87 4.72
CA GLU A 53 12.91 -1.32 6.04
C GLU A 53 12.54 -0.19 7.00
N THR A 54 13.02 1.04 6.80
CA THR A 54 12.63 2.18 7.64
C THR A 54 11.19 2.63 7.35
N CYS A 55 10.70 2.32 6.14
CA CYS A 55 9.38 2.72 5.65
C CYS A 55 9.11 4.24 5.72
N ARG A 56 10.15 5.07 5.69
CA ARG A 56 10.01 6.54 5.77
C ARG A 56 9.88 7.18 4.40
N THR A 57 10.68 6.73 3.45
CA THR A 57 10.75 7.31 2.10
C THR A 57 10.58 6.25 1.03
N ALA A 58 10.10 6.68 -0.12
CA ALA A 58 10.06 5.84 -1.31
C ALA A 58 11.49 5.49 -1.77
N MET A 59 11.69 4.26 -2.23
CA MET A 59 12.97 3.79 -2.76
C MET A 59 12.78 3.29 -4.18
N MET A 60 13.65 3.74 -5.09
CA MET A 60 13.55 3.39 -6.52
C MET A 60 14.33 2.13 -6.90
N ASP A 61 15.35 1.80 -6.11
CA ASP A 61 16.28 0.73 -6.44
C ASP A 61 15.75 -0.66 -6.09
N TYR A 62 16.18 -1.66 -6.85
CA TYR A 62 16.01 -3.06 -6.49
C TYR A 62 16.91 -3.41 -5.30
N PRO A 63 16.47 -4.22 -4.32
CA PRO A 63 15.21 -4.98 -4.28
C PRO A 63 14.00 -4.23 -3.68
N TYR A 64 14.18 -3.00 -3.19
CA TYR A 64 13.13 -2.27 -2.48
C TYR A 64 11.92 -1.98 -3.37
N ASN A 65 12.15 -1.52 -4.61
CA ASN A 65 11.15 -1.44 -5.67
C ASN A 65 11.27 -2.66 -6.59
N PRO A 66 10.51 -3.73 -6.36
CA PRO A 66 10.75 -5.04 -6.98
C PRO A 66 10.38 -5.09 -8.47
N ASN A 67 9.55 -4.16 -8.96
CA ASN A 67 9.07 -4.13 -10.34
C ASN A 67 9.52 -2.89 -11.12
N GLY A 68 10.30 -2.00 -10.50
CA GLY A 68 10.76 -0.76 -11.13
C GLY A 68 9.62 0.21 -11.47
N ALA A 69 8.53 0.21 -10.69
CA ALA A 69 7.43 1.16 -10.84
C ALA A 69 7.94 2.61 -10.81
N VAL A 70 7.37 3.47 -11.66
CA VAL A 70 7.66 4.91 -11.63
C VAL A 70 7.31 5.48 -10.26
N ASP A 71 8.18 6.33 -9.71
CA ASP A 71 8.10 6.88 -8.36
C ASP A 71 7.86 5.84 -7.26
N ALA A 72 8.26 4.59 -7.49
CA ALA A 72 8.04 3.46 -6.60
C ALA A 72 6.54 3.23 -6.25
N ILE A 73 5.61 3.66 -7.10
CA ILE A 73 4.17 3.59 -6.85
C ILE A 73 3.74 2.11 -6.79
N ALA A 74 3.23 1.70 -5.64
CA ALA A 74 2.70 0.36 -5.40
C ALA A 74 1.17 0.33 -5.39
N GLY A 75 0.52 1.48 -5.21
CA GLY A 75 -0.94 1.59 -5.21
C GLY A 75 -1.45 3.03 -5.27
N ILE A 76 -2.62 3.18 -5.91
CA ILE A 76 -3.30 4.46 -6.12
C ILE A 76 -4.79 4.35 -5.79
N CYS A 77 -5.45 5.46 -5.47
CA CYS A 77 -6.90 5.51 -5.28
C CYS A 77 -7.58 6.47 -6.25
N ASP A 78 -8.91 6.37 -6.34
CA ASP A 78 -9.74 7.35 -7.03
C ASP A 78 -9.93 8.64 -6.20
N GLU A 79 -10.58 9.64 -6.81
CA GLU A 79 -10.89 10.94 -6.18
C GLU A 79 -11.72 10.83 -4.91
N THR A 80 -12.59 9.81 -4.80
CA THR A 80 -13.38 9.60 -3.59
C THR A 80 -12.59 8.92 -2.48
N GLY A 81 -11.43 8.32 -2.79
CA GLY A 81 -10.63 7.48 -1.92
C GLY A 81 -11.26 6.12 -1.60
N ARG A 82 -12.37 5.76 -2.26
CA ARG A 82 -13.17 4.56 -1.95
C ARG A 82 -12.79 3.37 -2.84
N ILE A 83 -12.13 3.63 -3.97
CA ILE A 83 -11.57 2.62 -4.86
C ILE A 83 -10.06 2.68 -4.72
N PHE A 84 -9.46 1.56 -4.33
CA PHE A 84 -8.02 1.46 -4.10
C PHE A 84 -7.43 0.33 -4.93
N GLY A 85 -6.53 0.67 -5.85
CA GLY A 85 -5.70 -0.28 -6.58
C GLY A 85 -4.38 -0.48 -5.87
N LEU A 86 -4.00 -1.73 -5.63
CA LEU A 86 -2.79 -2.11 -4.89
C LEU A 86 -2.16 -3.35 -5.52
N MET A 87 -0.84 -3.32 -5.74
CA MET A 87 -0.09 -4.46 -6.27
C MET A 87 0.35 -5.48 -5.21
N PRO A 88 0.92 -5.08 -4.06
CA PRO A 88 1.15 -5.99 -2.94
C PRO A 88 -0.15 -6.66 -2.45
N HIS A 89 -0.03 -7.81 -1.80
CA HIS A 89 -1.16 -8.66 -1.44
C HIS A 89 -1.50 -8.59 0.06
N PRO A 90 -2.36 -7.66 0.52
CA PRO A 90 -2.73 -7.51 1.93
C PRO A 90 -3.49 -8.72 2.47
N GLU A 91 -4.28 -9.39 1.64
CA GLU A 91 -5.03 -10.59 1.99
C GLU A 91 -4.14 -11.79 2.30
N ALA A 92 -2.87 -11.76 1.87
CA ALA A 92 -1.90 -12.81 2.15
C ALA A 92 -1.08 -12.57 3.43
N TYR A 93 -1.37 -11.52 4.19
CA TYR A 93 -0.81 -11.34 5.53
C TYR A 93 -1.84 -10.73 6.49
N LEU A 94 -2.85 -11.54 6.80
CA LEU A 94 -3.92 -11.19 7.75
C LEU A 94 -3.65 -11.72 9.15
N HIS A 95 -2.92 -12.83 9.24
CA HIS A 95 -2.59 -13.52 10.48
C HIS A 95 -1.10 -13.85 10.52
N TYR A 96 -0.52 -13.93 11.72
CA TYR A 96 0.91 -14.14 11.90
C TYR A 96 1.44 -15.40 11.18
N THR A 97 0.64 -16.46 11.10
CA THR A 97 1.00 -17.72 10.41
C THR A 97 1.17 -17.56 8.90
N ASN A 98 0.70 -16.46 8.31
CA ASN A 98 0.94 -16.19 6.89
C ASN A 98 2.35 -15.62 6.63
N HIS A 99 3.03 -15.11 7.67
CA HIS A 99 4.38 -14.56 7.51
C HIS A 99 5.38 -15.69 7.20
N PRO A 100 6.30 -15.56 6.22
CA PRO A 100 7.23 -16.64 5.85
C PRO A 100 8.14 -17.10 7.00
N ARG A 101 8.29 -16.27 8.05
CA ARG A 101 9.10 -16.56 9.23
C ARG A 101 8.29 -16.88 10.49
N TRP A 102 7.00 -17.20 10.38
CA TRP A 102 6.11 -17.39 11.53
C TRP A 102 6.56 -18.47 12.53
N THR A 103 7.30 -19.48 12.09
CA THR A 103 7.89 -20.51 12.97
C THR A 103 9.22 -20.12 13.61
N ARG A 104 9.80 -18.99 13.18
CA ARG A 104 11.18 -18.55 13.51
C ARG A 104 11.22 -17.19 14.21
N GLU A 105 10.09 -16.50 14.32
CA GLU A 105 9.98 -15.16 14.91
C GLU A 105 8.75 -15.03 15.79
N LYS A 106 8.85 -14.17 16.81
CA LYS A 106 7.69 -13.71 17.56
C LYS A 106 7.05 -12.55 16.81
N LEU A 107 5.89 -12.79 16.21
CA LEU A 107 5.16 -11.82 15.41
C LEU A 107 3.86 -11.41 16.12
N PRO A 108 3.32 -10.21 15.84
CA PRO A 108 1.97 -9.85 16.26
C PRO A 108 0.95 -10.83 15.67
N GLU A 109 -0.11 -11.15 16.41
CA GLU A 109 -1.17 -12.07 15.97
C GLU A 109 -1.81 -11.62 14.65
N GLU A 110 -2.07 -10.31 14.55
CA GLU A 110 -2.62 -9.69 13.36
C GLU A 110 -1.50 -9.33 12.38
N GLY A 111 -1.64 -9.84 11.16
CA GLY A 111 -0.81 -9.42 10.05
C GLY A 111 -1.13 -7.98 9.65
N THR A 112 -0.13 -7.28 9.12
CA THR A 112 -0.22 -5.87 8.73
C THR A 112 -1.27 -5.61 7.65
N GLY A 113 -1.63 -6.60 6.83
CA GLY A 113 -2.65 -6.46 5.79
C GLY A 113 -4.07 -6.33 6.34
N LEU A 114 -4.33 -6.86 7.55
CA LEU A 114 -5.66 -6.83 8.16
C LEU A 114 -6.19 -5.41 8.40
N VAL A 115 -5.29 -4.45 8.63
CA VAL A 115 -5.65 -3.05 8.90
C VAL A 115 -6.46 -2.42 7.75
N LEU A 116 -6.18 -2.80 6.49
CA LEU A 116 -6.90 -2.26 5.33
C LEU A 116 -8.37 -2.66 5.35
N PHE A 117 -8.65 -3.92 5.71
CA PHE A 117 -10.00 -4.46 5.81
C PHE A 117 -10.76 -3.89 7.01
N LYS A 118 -10.07 -3.72 8.16
CA LYS A 118 -10.64 -3.04 9.34
C LYS A 118 -11.04 -1.61 9.02
N ASN A 119 -10.19 -0.88 8.31
CA ASN A 119 -10.47 0.48 7.87
C ASN A 119 -11.67 0.56 6.91
N ALA A 120 -11.78 -0.39 5.97
CA ALA A 120 -12.95 -0.48 5.09
C ALA A 120 -14.25 -0.71 5.88
N VAL A 121 -14.25 -1.65 6.83
CA VAL A 121 -15.40 -1.93 7.72
C VAL A 121 -15.75 -0.70 8.56
N GLN A 122 -14.74 -0.02 9.12
CA GLN A 122 -14.94 1.19 9.91
C GLN A 122 -15.55 2.32 9.07
N PHE A 123 -15.08 2.50 7.82
CA PHE A 123 -15.64 3.47 6.89
C PHE A 123 -17.13 3.21 6.63
N ILE A 124 -17.49 1.97 6.28
CA ILE A 124 -18.89 1.57 6.05
C ILE A 124 -19.75 1.82 7.29
N ARG A 125 -19.26 1.43 8.48
CA ARG A 125 -19.96 1.65 9.76
C ARG A 125 -20.14 3.12 10.10
N SER A 126 -19.24 3.99 9.65
CA SER A 126 -19.31 5.43 9.91
C SER A 126 -20.45 6.14 9.16
N ARG A 127 -21.08 5.49 8.17
CA ARG A 127 -22.14 6.04 7.31
C ARG A 127 -21.77 7.34 6.57
N LYS A 128 -20.47 7.60 6.39
CA LYS A 128 -19.94 8.77 5.64
C LYS A 128 -19.90 8.45 4.15
N PHE A 129 -21.06 8.49 3.49
CA PHE A 129 -21.21 8.32 2.04
C PHE A 129 -21.33 9.65 1.32
#